data_AF-A0A914CFI3-F1
#
_entry.id   AF-A0A914CFI3-F1
#
_cell.length_a   1.000
_cell.length_b   1.000
_cell.length_c   1.000
_cell.angle_alpha   90.00
_cell.angle_beta   90.00
_cell.angle_gamma   90.00
#
_symmetry.space_group_name_H-M   'P 1'
#
loop_
_entity.id
_entity.type
_entity.pdbx_description
1 polymer ?
#
loop_
_entity_poly.entity_id
_entity_poly.type
_entity_poly.pdbx_seq_one_letter_code
_entity_poly.pdbx_strand_id
1 'polypeptide(L)'
;MATPSKRKQQSISIETKRKIIDESEAGKSYGKLAREYELPWSTVQTIVENKAKILEAIDSGIEPKRARLTTAKNPELEASDEIQIDDVSDEDLASYWSILREHSEIPSDCELSDYLDVDNDVVTGNILTLEEIAQAASSSNVNEVVLDDDDDEDTEPFFEYVN
;
A
#
# COMPACT_ATOMS: atom_id res chain seq x y z
N MET A 1 -22.79 22.44 -3.11
CA MET A 1 -23.13 21.46 -2.04
C MET A 1 -21.82 20.99 -1.43
N ALA A 2 -21.62 21.15 -0.12
CA ALA A 2 -20.38 20.70 0.55
C ALA A 2 -20.36 19.17 0.62
N THR A 3 -19.31 18.54 0.10
CA THR A 3 -19.11 17.09 0.19
C THR A 3 -18.74 16.70 1.63
N PRO A 4 -19.35 15.65 2.22
CA PRO A 4 -19.02 15.22 3.57
C PRO A 4 -17.56 14.74 3.64
N SER A 5 -16.77 15.41 4.48
CA SER A 5 -15.38 15.04 4.76
C SER A 5 -15.34 13.65 5.41
N LYS A 6 -14.63 12.70 4.78
CA LYS A 6 -14.49 11.33 5.29
C LYS A 6 -13.67 11.36 6.59
N ARG A 7 -14.34 11.16 7.74
CA ARG A 7 -13.66 10.97 9.03
C ARG A 7 -12.77 9.72 8.96
N LYS A 8 -11.53 9.82 9.42
CA LYS A 8 -10.61 8.69 9.55
C LYS A 8 -11.24 7.67 10.52
N GLN A 9 -11.33 6.40 10.09
CA GLN A 9 -11.83 5.32 10.93
C GLN A 9 -10.74 4.93 11.95
N GLN A 10 -11.13 4.64 13.19
CA GLN A 10 -10.23 4.09 14.19
C GLN A 10 -9.93 2.62 13.86
N SER A 11 -8.66 2.24 13.85
CA SER A 11 -8.25 0.84 13.72
C SER A 11 -8.46 0.11 15.04
N ILE A 12 -9.32 -0.91 15.03
CA ILE A 12 -9.63 -1.73 16.21
C ILE A 12 -9.12 -3.14 15.96
N SER A 13 -8.33 -3.68 16.90
CA SER A 13 -7.77 -5.03 16.81
C SER A 13 -8.86 -6.11 16.84
N ILE A 14 -8.58 -7.29 16.28
CA ILE A 14 -9.50 -8.43 16.32
C ILE A 14 -9.72 -8.93 17.75
N GLU A 15 -8.68 -8.97 18.58
CA GLU A 15 -8.80 -9.37 19.98
C GLU A 15 -9.74 -8.46 20.77
N THR A 16 -9.64 -7.14 20.57
CA THR A 16 -10.52 -6.18 21.22
C THR A 16 -11.99 -6.42 20.84
N LYS A 17 -12.25 -6.75 19.57
CA LYS A 17 -13.61 -7.09 19.11
C LYS A 17 -14.12 -8.37 19.78
N ARG A 18 -13.26 -9.39 19.96
CA ARG A 18 -13.61 -10.63 20.67
C ARG A 18 -14.04 -10.35 22.10
N LYS A 19 -13.26 -9.57 22.86
CA LYS A 19 -13.60 -9.21 24.25
C LYS A 19 -14.93 -8.47 24.35
N ILE A 20 -15.20 -7.55 23.42
CA ILE A 20 -16.49 -6.84 23.35
C ILE A 20 -17.65 -7.82 23.12
N ILE A 21 -17.46 -8.83 22.27
CA ILE A 21 -18.46 -9.87 22.02
C ILE A 21 -18.68 -10.69 23.30
N ASP A 22 -17.63 -11.23 23.89
CA ASP A 22 -17.69 -12.06 25.11
C ASP A 22 -18.43 -11.33 26.26
N GLU A 23 -18.09 -10.06 26.47
CA GLU A 23 -18.73 -9.23 27.48
C GLU A 23 -20.18 -8.86 27.16
N SER A 24 -20.51 -8.69 25.88
CA SER A 24 -21.89 -8.45 25.45
C SER A 24 -22.76 -9.70 25.64
N GLU A 25 -22.22 -10.90 25.42
CA GLU A 25 -22.90 -12.17 25.65
C GLU A 25 -23.05 -12.47 27.15
N ALA A 26 -22.11 -12.00 27.98
CA ALA A 26 -22.25 -11.96 29.43
C ALA A 26 -23.31 -10.96 29.93
N GLY A 27 -23.96 -10.20 29.03
CA GLY A 27 -25.07 -9.29 29.35
C GLY A 27 -24.64 -7.88 29.75
N LYS A 28 -23.39 -7.47 29.53
CA LYS A 28 -22.98 -6.07 29.75
C LYS A 28 -23.66 -5.17 28.72
N SER A 29 -24.20 -4.04 29.20
CA SER A 29 -24.85 -3.04 28.34
C SER A 29 -23.84 -2.39 27.38
N TYR A 30 -24.25 -2.14 26.14
CA TYR A 30 -23.44 -1.47 25.12
C TYR A 30 -22.91 -0.11 25.57
N GLY A 31 -23.66 0.62 26.42
CA GLY A 31 -23.20 1.90 26.97
C GLY A 31 -22.02 1.77 27.93
N LYS A 32 -21.91 0.65 28.67
CA LYS A 32 -20.74 0.35 29.52
C LYS A 32 -19.55 -0.04 28.65
N LEU A 33 -19.74 -0.90 27.65
CA LEU A 33 -18.71 -1.31 26.70
C LEU A 33 -18.12 -0.12 25.93
N ALA A 34 -18.98 0.79 25.45
CA ALA A 34 -18.55 1.99 24.75
C ALA A 34 -17.63 2.87 25.61
N ARG A 35 -17.89 2.97 26.92
CA ARG A 35 -17.05 3.72 27.85
C ARG A 35 -15.76 2.99 28.19
N GLU A 36 -15.83 1.68 28.43
CA GLU A 36 -14.68 0.84 28.81
C GLU A 36 -13.64 0.74 27.68
N TYR A 37 -14.11 0.63 26.44
CA TYR A 37 -13.25 0.50 25.26
C TYR A 37 -13.01 1.83 24.54
N GLU A 38 -13.53 2.96 25.05
CA GLU A 38 -13.47 4.29 24.42
C GLU A 38 -13.95 4.30 22.96
N LEU A 39 -14.98 3.51 22.67
CA LEU A 39 -15.56 3.36 21.33
C LEU A 39 -16.92 4.07 21.23
N PRO A 40 -17.26 4.63 20.05
CA PRO A 40 -18.62 5.09 19.79
C PRO A 40 -19.64 3.98 20.01
N TRP A 41 -20.81 4.33 20.54
CA TRP A 41 -21.89 3.36 20.78
C TRP A 41 -22.27 2.57 19.51
N SER A 42 -22.32 3.25 18.36
CA SER A 42 -22.57 2.62 17.06
C SER A 42 -21.50 1.60 16.67
N THR A 43 -20.24 1.83 17.05
CA THR A 43 -19.15 0.88 16.78
C THR A 43 -19.33 -0.40 17.59
N VAL A 44 -19.69 -0.29 18.87
CA VAL A 44 -19.99 -1.46 19.73
C VAL A 44 -21.15 -2.25 19.16
N GLN A 45 -22.24 -1.59 18.76
CA GLN A 45 -23.37 -2.25 18.13
C GLN A 45 -22.97 -3.01 16.87
N THR A 46 -22.24 -2.37 15.95
CA THR A 46 -21.80 -3.02 14.70
C THR A 46 -20.84 -4.19 14.94
N ILE A 47 -20.02 -4.14 15.99
CA ILE A 47 -19.15 -5.26 16.39
C ILE A 47 -20.01 -6.46 16.81
N VAL A 48 -21.04 -6.24 17.64
CA VAL A 48 -21.95 -7.30 18.10
C VAL A 48 -22.78 -7.87 16.95
N GLU A 49 -23.26 -7.03 16.02
CA GLU A 49 -24.00 -7.47 14.83
C GLU A 49 -23.16 -8.37 13.91
N ASN A 50 -21.86 -8.08 13.78
CA ASN A 50 -20.94 -8.86 12.95
C ASN A 50 -20.22 -9.97 13.72
N LYS A 51 -20.70 -10.37 14.91
CA LYS A 51 -20.00 -11.32 15.78
C LYS A 51 -19.64 -12.65 15.11
N ALA A 52 -20.53 -13.21 14.28
CA ALA A 52 -20.30 -14.50 13.61
C ALA A 52 -19.06 -14.45 12.70
N LYS A 53 -18.94 -13.38 11.90
CA LYS A 53 -17.80 -13.17 11.00
C LYS A 53 -16.50 -12.91 11.75
N ILE A 54 -16.59 -12.26 12.91
CA ILE A 54 -15.42 -11.97 13.75
C ILE A 54 -14.90 -13.26 14.39
N LEU A 55 -15.80 -14.16 14.85
CA LEU A 55 -15.43 -15.45 15.41
C LEU A 55 -14.83 -16.40 14.36
N GLU A 56 -15.46 -16.51 13.18
CA GLU A 56 -14.93 -17.31 12.08
C GLU A 56 -13.53 -16.85 11.66
N ALA A 57 -13.30 -15.53 11.57
CA ALA A 57 -11.98 -15.00 11.25
C ALA A 57 -10.90 -15.32 12.31
N ILE A 58 -11.30 -15.50 13.58
CA ILE A 58 -10.40 -15.91 14.66
C ILE A 58 -10.10 -17.41 14.56
N ASP A 59 -11.13 -18.23 14.35
CA ASP A 59 -11.01 -19.69 14.29
C ASP A 59 -10.21 -20.16 13.05
N SER A 60 -10.34 -19.45 11.93
CA SER A 60 -9.56 -19.72 10.72
C SER A 60 -8.07 -19.36 10.85
N GLY A 61 -7.60 -18.82 11.99
CA GLY A 61 -6.19 -18.52 12.24
C GLY A 61 -5.59 -17.45 11.33
N ILE A 62 -6.42 -16.77 10.52
CA ILE A 62 -5.99 -15.71 9.62
C ILE A 62 -5.72 -14.48 10.49
N GLU A 63 -4.48 -14.35 10.95
CA GLU A 63 -4.03 -13.07 11.49
C GLU A 63 -4.23 -12.01 10.41
N PRO A 64 -5.07 -10.99 10.65
CA PRO A 64 -5.28 -9.94 9.66
C PRO A 64 -4.02 -9.07 9.64
N LYS A 65 -2.99 -9.46 8.89
CA LYS A 65 -1.92 -8.53 8.45
C LYS A 65 -2.52 -7.28 7.79
N ARG A 66 -3.79 -7.34 7.35
CA ARG A 66 -4.59 -6.23 6.80
C ARG A 66 -5.86 -5.98 7.61
N ALA A 67 -6.11 -4.72 7.99
CA ALA A 67 -7.23 -4.29 8.84
C ALA A 67 -8.67 -4.52 8.30
N ARG A 68 -8.82 -5.07 7.09
CA ARG A 68 -10.10 -5.33 6.42
C ARG A 68 -10.12 -6.75 5.86
N LEU A 69 -11.14 -7.51 6.26
CA LEU A 69 -11.54 -8.74 5.59
C LEU A 69 -12.20 -8.35 4.26
N THR A 70 -11.44 -8.42 3.18
CA THR A 70 -11.99 -8.38 1.83
C THR A 70 -12.30 -9.81 1.41
N THR A 71 -13.51 -10.06 0.90
CA THR A 71 -13.83 -11.34 0.26
C THR A 71 -12.98 -11.47 -1.00
N ALA A 72 -12.10 -12.46 -1.07
CA ALA A 72 -11.38 -12.80 -2.28
C ALA A 72 -12.38 -13.16 -3.39
N LYS A 73 -12.12 -12.70 -4.61
CA LYS A 73 -12.97 -13.03 -5.77
C LYS A 73 -12.96 -14.54 -6.08
N ASN A 74 -11.97 -15.28 -5.59
CA ASN A 74 -11.82 -16.73 -5.70
C ASN A 74 -11.42 -17.31 -4.33
N PRO A 75 -12.37 -17.67 -3.45
CA PRO A 75 -12.05 -18.20 -2.12
C PRO A 75 -11.34 -19.58 -2.15
N GLU A 76 -11.50 -20.33 -3.24
CA GLU A 76 -10.89 -21.67 -3.40
C GLU A 76 -9.37 -21.62 -3.65
N LEU A 77 -8.84 -20.52 -4.19
CA LEU A 77 -7.40 -20.36 -4.46
C LEU A 77 -6.62 -19.81 -3.26
N GLU A 78 -7.29 -19.17 -2.29
CA GLU A 78 -6.66 -18.58 -1.10
C GLU A 78 -6.57 -19.60 0.07
N ALA A 79 -7.29 -20.72 -0.04
CA ALA A 79 -7.21 -21.85 0.88
C ALA A 79 -6.01 -22.77 0.61
N SER A 80 -5.30 -22.58 -0.50
CA SER A 80 -3.97 -23.18 -0.68
C SER A 80 -2.99 -22.37 0.14
N ASP A 81 -2.72 -22.93 1.32
CA ASP A 81 -1.53 -22.81 2.13
C ASP A 81 -0.39 -22.00 1.50
N GLU A 82 0.20 -21.14 2.32
CA GLU A 82 1.53 -20.57 2.15
C GLU A 82 2.48 -21.67 1.63
N ILE A 83 2.66 -21.75 0.31
CA ILE A 83 3.56 -22.73 -0.32
C ILE A 83 4.94 -22.37 0.20
N GLN A 84 5.43 -23.14 1.18
CA GLN A 84 6.83 -23.12 1.55
C GLN A 84 7.58 -23.55 0.31
N ILE A 85 8.30 -22.60 -0.30
CA ILE A 85 9.00 -22.77 -1.57
C ILE A 85 10.03 -23.92 -1.50
N ASP A 86 10.39 -24.35 -0.29
CA ASP A 86 11.38 -25.39 -0.01
C ASP A 86 10.93 -26.83 -0.33
N ASP A 87 9.62 -27.11 -0.48
CA ASP A 87 9.10 -28.48 -0.67
C ASP A 87 8.60 -28.79 -2.10
N VAL A 88 8.79 -27.88 -3.07
CA VAL A 88 8.37 -28.14 -4.46
C VAL A 88 9.33 -29.14 -5.11
N SER A 89 8.84 -30.34 -5.42
CA SER A 89 9.64 -31.35 -6.13
C SER A 89 9.88 -30.95 -7.59
N ASP A 90 10.98 -31.43 -8.19
CA ASP A 90 11.27 -31.21 -9.62
C ASP A 90 10.14 -31.69 -10.54
N GLU A 91 9.38 -32.70 -10.09
CA GLU A 91 8.27 -33.28 -10.85
C GLU A 91 7.03 -32.37 -10.83
N ASP A 92 6.75 -31.73 -9.68
CA ASP A 92 5.71 -30.71 -9.58
C ASP A 92 6.08 -29.47 -10.39
N LEU A 93 7.34 -29.06 -10.34
CA LEU A 93 7.85 -27.91 -11.08
C LEU A 93 7.72 -28.10 -12.61
N ALA A 94 7.98 -29.31 -13.12
CA ALA A 94 7.79 -29.65 -14.54
C ALA A 94 6.31 -29.63 -14.96
N SER A 95 5.42 -30.06 -14.07
CA SER A 95 3.97 -30.00 -14.28
C SER A 95 3.49 -28.54 -14.37
N TYR A 96 3.91 -27.70 -13.41
CA TYR A 96 3.58 -26.27 -13.42
C TYR A 96 4.14 -25.55 -14.66
N TRP A 97 5.35 -25.89 -15.09
CA TRP A 97 5.93 -25.33 -16.32
C TRP A 97 5.11 -25.68 -17.57
N SER A 98 4.59 -26.91 -17.64
CA SER A 98 3.75 -27.36 -18.75
C SER A 98 2.43 -26.59 -18.81
N ILE A 99 1.78 -26.40 -17.67
CA ILE A 99 0.55 -25.60 -17.55
C ILE A 99 0.83 -24.14 -17.90
N LEU A 100 1.93 -23.57 -17.41
CA LEU A 100 2.30 -22.19 -17.68
C LEU A 100 2.51 -21.99 -19.18
N ARG A 101 3.24 -22.88 -19.85
CA ARG A 101 3.46 -22.84 -21.30
C ARG A 101 2.17 -22.98 -22.10
N GLU A 102 1.21 -23.76 -21.63
CA GLU A 102 -0.10 -23.90 -22.30
C GLU A 102 -0.94 -22.63 -22.20
N HIS A 103 -0.87 -21.92 -21.07
CA HIS A 103 -1.71 -20.75 -20.78
C HIS A 103 -1.06 -19.39 -21.05
N SER A 104 0.22 -19.36 -21.43
CA SER A 104 0.98 -18.13 -21.68
C SER A 104 1.64 -18.12 -23.06
N GLU A 105 2.02 -16.94 -23.55
CA GLU A 105 2.72 -16.76 -24.83
C GLU A 105 4.23 -17.03 -24.70
N ILE A 106 4.63 -18.09 -23.97
CA ILE A 106 6.04 -18.45 -23.81
C ILE A 106 6.51 -19.17 -25.08
N PRO A 107 7.59 -18.68 -25.73
CA PRO A 107 8.18 -19.33 -26.90
C PRO A 107 8.56 -20.79 -26.64
N SER A 108 8.36 -21.67 -27.63
CA SER A 108 8.60 -23.12 -27.46
C SER A 108 10.07 -23.48 -27.26
N ASP A 109 10.96 -22.58 -27.65
CA ASP A 109 12.42 -22.62 -27.48
C ASP A 109 12.87 -22.07 -26.11
N CYS A 110 11.98 -21.52 -25.29
CA CYS A 110 12.30 -21.07 -23.94
C CYS A 110 12.29 -22.26 -22.96
N GLU A 111 13.42 -22.48 -22.29
CA GLU A 111 13.56 -23.46 -21.22
C GLU A 111 13.14 -22.85 -19.86
N LEU A 112 12.74 -23.71 -18.92
CA LEU A 112 12.31 -23.27 -17.59
C LEU A 112 13.41 -22.49 -16.85
N SER A 113 14.67 -22.93 -16.98
CA SER A 113 15.83 -22.23 -16.41
C SER A 113 15.97 -20.82 -16.96
N ASP A 114 15.87 -20.65 -18.28
CA ASP A 114 15.99 -19.34 -18.92
C ASP A 114 14.89 -18.38 -18.46
N TYR A 115 13.68 -18.89 -18.25
CA TYR A 115 12.55 -18.10 -17.74
C TYR A 115 12.73 -17.69 -16.27
N LEU A 116 13.31 -18.55 -15.44
CA LEU A 116 13.56 -18.26 -14.03
C LEU A 116 14.77 -17.34 -13.83
N ASP A 117 15.78 -17.42 -14.70
CA ASP A 117 17.02 -16.66 -14.60
C ASP A 117 16.95 -15.26 -15.25
N VAL A 118 15.81 -14.87 -15.86
CA VAL A 118 15.64 -13.55 -16.48
C VAL A 118 15.98 -12.39 -15.53
N ASP A 119 15.61 -12.52 -14.25
CA ASP A 119 15.82 -11.47 -13.25
C ASP A 119 17.16 -11.61 -12.51
N ASN A 120 17.89 -12.71 -12.70
CA ASN A 120 19.17 -12.95 -12.01
C ASN A 120 20.33 -12.14 -12.60
N ASP A 121 20.26 -11.72 -13.87
CA ASP A 121 21.27 -10.87 -14.53
C ASP A 121 20.84 -9.39 -14.64
N VAL A 122 19.81 -8.99 -13.88
CA VAL A 122 19.42 -7.58 -13.78
C VAL A 122 20.48 -6.81 -13.00
N VAL A 123 21.38 -6.15 -13.74
CA VAL A 123 22.25 -5.11 -13.19
C VAL A 123 21.37 -3.90 -12.88
N THR A 124 20.83 -3.86 -11.65
CA THR A 124 20.31 -2.60 -11.13
C THR A 124 21.46 -1.61 -11.03
N GLY A 125 21.31 -0.45 -11.68
CA GLY A 125 22.33 0.59 -11.61
C GLY A 125 22.62 0.96 -10.15
N ASN A 126 23.87 1.29 -9.85
CA ASN A 126 24.28 1.71 -8.50
C ASN A 126 23.28 2.73 -7.95
N ILE A 127 22.86 2.52 -6.70
CA ILE A 127 22.05 3.50 -5.98
C ILE A 127 22.91 4.75 -5.80
N LEU A 128 22.59 5.81 -6.56
CA LEU A 128 23.28 7.09 -6.46
C LEU A 128 23.18 7.62 -5.03
N THR A 129 24.30 8.01 -4.46
CA THR A 129 24.34 8.68 -3.18
C THR A 129 23.78 10.09 -3.30
N LEU A 130 23.28 10.66 -2.19
CA LEU A 130 22.80 12.05 -2.15
C LEU A 130 23.89 13.04 -2.60
N GLU A 131 25.17 12.71 -2.40
CA GLU A 131 26.31 13.53 -2.80
C GLU A 131 26.50 13.52 -4.33
N GLU A 132 26.45 12.35 -4.97
CA GLU A 132 26.50 12.23 -6.44
C GLU A 132 25.32 12.94 -7.11
N ILE A 133 24.12 12.86 -6.50
CA ILE A 133 22.93 13.58 -6.98
C ILE A 133 23.15 15.10 -6.88
N ALA A 134 23.67 15.58 -5.75
CA ALA A 134 23.92 17.01 -5.53
C ALA A 134 25.01 17.56 -6.47
N GLN A 135 26.04 16.76 -6.75
CA GLN A 135 27.14 17.16 -7.63
C GLN A 135 26.70 17.21 -9.10
N ALA A 136 25.88 16.26 -9.55
CA ALA A 136 25.28 16.30 -10.88
C ALA A 136 24.36 17.52 -11.06
N ALA A 137 23.55 17.84 -10.04
CA ALA A 137 22.69 19.03 -10.04
C ALA A 137 23.49 20.34 -10.08
N SER A 138 24.65 20.38 -9.40
CA SER A 138 25.51 21.57 -9.36
C SER A 138 26.31 21.77 -10.65
N SER A 139 26.51 20.71 -11.45
CA SER A 139 27.30 20.75 -12.69
C SER A 139 26.51 21.26 -13.91
N SER A 140 25.18 21.40 -13.79
CA SER A 140 24.32 21.90 -14.85
C SER A 140 23.95 23.37 -14.60
N ASN A 141 24.95 24.26 -14.73
CA ASN A 141 24.73 25.70 -14.80
C ASN A 141 25.32 26.24 -16.10
N VAL A 142 24.51 26.23 -17.17
CA VAL A 142 24.73 27.10 -18.32
C VAL A 142 23.38 27.62 -18.82
N ASN A 143 22.98 28.77 -18.30
CA ASN A 143 22.48 29.87 -19.12
C ASN A 143 22.60 31.16 -18.32
N GLU A 144 23.80 31.72 -18.40
CA GLU A 144 24.16 33.06 -17.98
C GLU A 144 23.33 34.06 -18.80
N VAL A 145 22.43 34.76 -18.10
CA VAL A 145 21.72 35.91 -18.67
C VAL A 145 22.74 37.06 -18.70
N VAL A 146 23.31 37.30 -19.87
CA VAL A 146 24.12 38.49 -20.12
C VAL A 146 23.15 39.65 -20.36
N LEU A 147 23.07 40.56 -19.40
CA LEU A 147 22.51 41.90 -19.60
C LEU A 147 23.71 42.84 -19.71
N ASP A 148 23.98 43.31 -20.93
CA ASP A 148 24.94 44.38 -21.20
C ASP A 148 24.39 45.67 -20.56
N ASP A 149 25.09 46.14 -19.53
CA ASP A 149 25.07 47.50 -19.01
C ASP A 149 26.03 48.32 -19.88
N ASP A 150 25.51 49.28 -20.67
CA ASP A 150 26.19 50.51 -21.10
C ASP A 150 25.26 51.29 -22.05
N ASP A 151 24.66 52.39 -21.58
CA ASP A 151 24.95 53.75 -22.08
C ASP A 151 23.96 54.78 -21.47
N ASP A 152 24.54 55.79 -20.82
CA ASP A 152 23.88 57.01 -20.33
C ASP A 152 23.52 57.93 -21.52
N GLU A 153 22.25 58.37 -21.65
CA GLU A 153 21.93 59.66 -22.27
C GLU A 153 20.75 60.35 -21.55
N ASP A 154 20.97 61.62 -21.23
CA ASP A 154 20.10 62.57 -20.54
C ASP A 154 18.71 62.75 -21.18
N THR A 155 17.64 62.78 -20.38
CA THR A 155 16.52 63.72 -20.62
C THR A 155 15.73 64.04 -19.34
N GLU A 156 15.94 65.27 -18.85
CA GLU A 156 15.19 66.18 -17.95
C GLU A 156 13.90 65.76 -17.20
N PRO A 157 13.63 66.35 -16.01
CA PRO A 157 12.59 65.94 -15.10
C PRO A 157 11.24 66.60 -15.41
N PHE A 158 10.14 65.85 -15.36
CA PHE A 158 8.79 66.42 -15.33
C PHE A 158 8.05 66.02 -14.06
N PHE A 159 7.95 66.98 -13.14
CA PHE A 159 7.06 66.96 -11.99
C PHE A 159 5.60 66.91 -12.45
N GLU A 160 4.79 66.03 -11.85
CA GLU A 160 3.56 66.47 -11.17
C GLU A 160 3.07 65.41 -10.18
N TYR A 161 3.17 65.73 -8.89
CA TYR A 161 2.34 65.12 -7.86
C TYR A 161 0.92 65.65 -8.05
N VAL A 162 -0.06 64.76 -8.24
CA VAL A 162 -1.43 65.05 -7.82
C VAL A 162 -2.00 63.82 -7.11
N ASN A 163 -2.45 64.09 -5.89
CA ASN A 163 -3.12 63.23 -4.90
C ASN A 163 -4.11 62.20 -5.45
#